data_AF-A0A6G3WZF9-F1
#
_entry.id   AF-A0A6G3WZF9-F1
#
_cell.length_a   1.000
_cell.length_b   1.000
_cell.length_c   1.000
_cell.angle_alpha   90.00
_cell.angle_beta   90.00
_cell.angle_gamma   90.00
#
_symmetry.space_group_name_H-M   'P 1'
#
loop_
_entity.id
_entity.type
_entity.pdbx_description
1 polymer ?
#
loop_
_entity_poly.entity_id
_entity_poly.type
_entity_poly.pdbx_seq_one_letter_code
_entity_poly.pdbx_strand_id
1 'polypeptide(L)'
;SLAEDIGATAHLTLVDGSDALAVAVVEPTWTDYHVAYRAGFRHPLDRGAAGRAILSARQTTEAGHPGYTLTHGELEAGASGAAAPLVGVSGVEGSVGVVMLADAVPERVGP
;
A
#
# COMPACT_ATOMS: atom_id res chain seq x y z
N SER A 1 0.34 -13.68 8.32
CA SER A 1 0.76 -13.08 7.02
C SER A 1 -0.06 -11.82 6.90
N LEU A 2 0.48 -10.69 6.43
CA LEU A 2 -0.25 -9.42 6.46
C LEU A 2 -1.68 -9.52 5.87
N ALA A 3 -1.84 -10.26 4.78
CA ALA A 3 -3.16 -10.49 4.19
C ALA A 3 -4.11 -11.26 5.11
N GLU A 4 -3.65 -12.39 5.66
CA GLU A 4 -4.42 -13.22 6.61
C GLU A 4 -4.73 -12.47 7.90
N ASP A 5 -3.76 -11.73 8.42
CA ASP A 5 -3.87 -11.08 9.71
C ASP A 5 -4.89 -9.93 9.60
N ILE A 6 -4.87 -9.17 8.50
CA ILE A 6 -5.81 -8.05 8.28
C ILE A 6 -7.14 -8.49 7.68
N GLY A 7 -7.19 -9.57 6.89
CA GLY A 7 -8.34 -9.89 6.05
C GLY A 7 -8.44 -8.95 4.86
N ALA A 8 -7.31 -8.61 4.25
CA ALA A 8 -7.23 -7.67 3.13
C ALA A 8 -6.15 -8.10 2.14
N THR A 9 -6.25 -7.64 0.89
CA THR A 9 -5.24 -7.98 -0.12
C THR A 9 -3.96 -7.22 0.16
N ALA A 10 -2.91 -7.93 0.52
CA ALA A 10 -1.60 -7.35 0.76
C ALA A 10 -0.80 -7.26 -0.54
N HIS A 11 0.01 -6.21 -0.67
CA HIS A 11 0.85 -6.00 -1.84
C HIS A 11 2.25 -5.52 -1.45
N LEU A 12 3.22 -5.93 -2.26
CA LEU A 12 4.56 -5.35 -2.33
C LEU A 12 4.64 -4.54 -3.63
N THR A 13 4.96 -3.27 -3.50
CA THR A 13 5.00 -2.33 -4.61
C THR A 13 6.38 -1.71 -4.71
N LEU A 14 6.97 -1.68 -5.89
CA LEU A 14 8.28 -1.08 -6.16
C LEU A 14 8.14 0.09 -7.14
N VAL A 15 9.14 0.97 -7.14
CA VAL A 15 9.26 2.03 -8.15
C VAL A 15 9.67 1.42 -9.48
N ASP A 16 8.94 1.78 -10.54
CA ASP A 16 9.34 1.58 -11.92
C ASP A 16 9.15 2.88 -12.71
N GLY A 17 10.24 3.62 -12.91
CA GLY A 17 10.22 4.94 -13.51
C GLY A 17 9.41 5.95 -12.68
N SER A 18 8.29 6.43 -13.24
CA SER A 18 7.34 7.33 -12.59
C SER A 18 6.19 6.63 -11.87
N ASP A 19 6.15 5.29 -11.94
CA ASP A 19 5.01 4.50 -11.52
C ASP A 19 5.35 3.64 -10.31
N ALA A 20 4.31 3.32 -9.56
CA ALA A 20 4.30 2.30 -8.53
C ALA A 20 3.81 0.98 -9.16
N LEU A 21 4.65 -0.05 -9.14
CA LEU A 21 4.42 -1.37 -9.72
C LEU A 21 4.18 -2.41 -8.63
N ALA A 22 3.01 -3.03 -8.60
CA ALA A 22 2.75 -4.18 -7.72
C ALA A 22 3.53 -5.40 -8.22
N VAL A 23 4.53 -5.86 -7.46
CA VAL A 23 5.40 -7.00 -7.84
C VAL A 23 5.03 -8.30 -7.14
N ALA A 24 4.37 -8.22 -5.98
CA ALA A 24 3.80 -9.38 -5.31
C ALA A 24 2.48 -8.99 -4.65
N VAL A 25 1.53 -9.92 -4.66
CA VAL A 25 0.20 -9.74 -4.08
C VAL A 25 -0.18 -11.03 -3.37
N VAL A 26 -0.76 -10.90 -2.18
CA VAL A 26 -1.32 -12.01 -1.41
C VAL A 26 -2.76 -11.66 -1.03
N GLU A 27 -3.68 -12.53 -1.38
CA GLU A 27 -5.10 -12.42 -1.02
C GLU A 27 -5.37 -13.19 0.28
N PRO A 28 -6.29 -12.71 1.14
CA PRO A 28 -6.69 -13.41 2.36
C PRO A 28 -7.50 -14.67 2.05
N THR A 29 -7.39 -15.70 2.89
CA THR A 29 -8.10 -16.98 2.67
C THR A 29 -9.48 -17.08 3.35
N TRP A 30 -9.81 -16.20 4.30
CA TRP A 30 -10.99 -16.37 5.17
C TRP A 30 -12.09 -15.30 4.99
N THR A 31 -11.89 -14.29 4.15
CA THR A 31 -12.87 -13.22 3.92
C THR A 31 -13.86 -13.57 2.82
N ASP A 32 -15.12 -13.21 2.99
CA ASP A 32 -16.15 -13.39 1.94
C ASP A 32 -15.92 -12.49 0.72
N TYR A 33 -15.34 -11.30 0.93
CA TYR A 33 -15.06 -10.31 -0.12
C TYR A 33 -13.74 -9.58 0.13
N HIS A 34 -12.95 -9.41 -0.92
CA HIS A 34 -11.72 -8.61 -0.94
C HIS A 34 -11.49 -7.96 -2.30
N VAL A 35 -10.60 -6.97 -2.36
CA VAL A 35 -10.21 -6.31 -3.62
C VAL A 35 -9.16 -7.16 -4.33
N ALA A 36 -9.46 -7.65 -5.53
CA ALA A 36 -8.46 -8.31 -6.36
C ALA A 36 -7.45 -7.28 -6.88
N TYR A 37 -6.21 -7.39 -6.44
CA TYR A 37 -5.10 -6.54 -6.86
C TYR A 37 -4.08 -7.43 -7.59
N ARG A 38 -3.83 -7.17 -8.88
CA ARG A 38 -2.96 -8.03 -9.69
C ARG A 38 -1.51 -7.59 -9.63
N ALA A 39 -0.60 -8.57 -9.52
CA ALA A 39 0.81 -8.33 -9.84
C ALA A 39 0.94 -7.81 -11.29
N GLY A 40 1.81 -6.83 -11.49
CA GLY A 40 1.97 -6.11 -12.75
C GLY A 40 1.10 -4.85 -12.89
N PHE A 41 0.14 -4.62 -11.99
CA PHE A 41 -0.63 -3.37 -11.99
C PHE A 41 0.27 -2.17 -11.69
N ARG A 42 0.01 -1.08 -12.41
CA ARG A 42 0.77 0.16 -12.36
C ARG A 42 -0.16 1.32 -12.10
N HIS A 43 0.30 2.25 -11.28
CA HIS A 43 -0.33 3.54 -11.11
C HIS A 43 0.74 4.62 -10.88
N PRO A 44 0.47 5.90 -11.16
CA PRO A 44 1.39 6.99 -10.84
C PRO A 44 1.81 6.97 -9.37
N LEU A 45 3.07 7.35 -9.08
CA LEU A 45 3.60 7.40 -7.71
C LEU A 45 2.84 8.35 -6.78
N ASP A 46 2.17 9.37 -7.31
CA ASP A 46 1.41 10.33 -6.51
C ASP A 46 -0.01 9.87 -6.18
N ARG A 47 -0.41 8.67 -6.60
CA ARG A 47 -1.73 8.08 -6.34
C ARG A 47 -1.66 6.86 -5.44
N GLY A 48 -2.67 6.72 -4.58
CA GLY A 48 -2.86 5.56 -3.73
C GLY A 48 -1.84 5.47 -2.61
N ALA A 49 -2.17 4.67 -1.59
CA ALA A 49 -1.32 4.54 -0.40
C ALA A 49 0.10 4.08 -0.75
N ALA A 50 0.25 3.12 -1.67
CA ALA A 50 1.54 2.54 -2.03
C ALA A 50 2.52 3.57 -2.60
N GLY A 51 2.08 4.32 -3.62
CA GLY A 51 2.91 5.34 -4.27
C GLY A 51 3.23 6.49 -3.33
N ARG A 52 2.22 6.98 -2.58
CA ARG A 52 2.42 8.08 -1.64
C ARG A 52 3.31 7.70 -0.46
N ALA A 53 3.27 6.44 0.00
CA ALA A 53 4.20 5.92 1.00
C ALA A 53 5.65 5.89 0.48
N ILE A 54 5.86 5.51 -0.78
CA ILE A 54 7.19 5.61 -1.41
C ILE A 54 7.65 7.07 -1.45
N LEU A 55 6.79 8.00 -1.91
CA LEU A 55 7.15 9.40 -2.00
C LEU A 55 7.44 10.04 -0.63
N SER A 56 6.74 9.61 0.43
CA SER A 56 7.03 10.10 1.78
C SER A 56 8.42 9.68 2.25
N ALA A 57 8.90 8.49 1.86
CA ALA A 57 10.26 8.05 2.15
C ALA A 57 11.35 8.89 1.46
N ARG A 58 11.04 9.53 0.32
CA ARG A 58 11.96 10.49 -0.32
C ARG A 58 12.06 11.81 0.44
N GLN A 59 11.03 12.14 1.20
CA GLN A 59 10.88 13.42 1.91
C GLN A 59 11.30 13.33 3.40
N THR A 60 11.78 12.17 3.85
CA THR A 60 12.04 11.81 5.28
C THR A 60 13.17 12.57 5.98
N THR A 61 13.40 13.84 5.64
CA THR A 61 14.15 14.78 6.48
C THR A 61 13.30 15.38 7.61
N GLU A 62 11.97 15.19 7.60
CA GLU A 62 11.05 15.78 8.58
C GLU A 62 10.77 14.82 9.75
N ALA A 63 11.20 15.19 10.96
CA ALA A 63 10.87 14.47 12.18
C ALA A 63 9.35 14.49 12.43
N GLY A 64 8.75 13.32 12.68
CA GLY A 64 7.32 13.20 13.05
C GLY A 64 6.40 12.64 11.96
N HIS A 65 6.92 12.19 10.81
CA HIS A 65 6.10 11.46 9.84
C HIS A 65 5.71 10.07 10.39
N PRO A 66 4.45 9.64 10.27
CA PRO A 66 3.94 8.43 10.95
C PRO A 66 4.53 7.12 10.42
N GLY A 67 5.31 7.14 9.34
CA GLY A 67 5.93 5.96 8.74
C GLY A 67 4.97 5.11 7.90
N TYR A 68 3.76 5.61 7.66
CA TYR A 68 2.76 4.98 6.78
C TYR A 68 1.89 6.04 6.10
N THR A 69 1.11 5.64 5.10
CA THR A 69 0.16 6.48 4.38
C THR A 69 -1.16 5.76 4.25
N LEU A 70 -2.25 6.50 4.46
CA LEU A 70 -3.63 6.02 4.32
C LEU A 70 -4.30 6.79 3.18
N THR A 71 -5.07 6.10 2.36
CA THR A 71 -5.82 6.69 1.25
C THR A 71 -7.21 6.07 1.14
N HIS A 72 -8.18 6.83 0.64
CA HIS A 72 -9.52 6.35 0.33
C HIS A 72 -9.93 6.82 -1.06
N GLY A 73 -10.45 5.91 -1.90
CA GLY A 73 -11.01 6.25 -3.21
C GLY A 73 -10.00 6.69 -4.28
N GLU A 74 -8.68 6.66 -4.00
CA GLU A 74 -7.68 7.25 -4.89
C GLU A 74 -7.35 6.40 -6.13
N LEU A 75 -7.38 5.07 -5.97
CA LEU A 75 -7.19 4.14 -7.09
C LEU A 75 -8.52 3.68 -7.66
N GLU A 76 -9.44 3.29 -6.78
CA GLU A 76 -10.79 2.84 -7.13
C GLU A 76 -11.80 3.36 -6.10
N ALA A 77 -12.99 3.74 -6.56
CA ALA A 77 -14.05 4.22 -5.68
C ALA A 77 -14.50 3.11 -4.71
N GLY A 78 -14.63 3.43 -3.42
CA GLY A 78 -14.98 2.44 -2.38
C GLY A 78 -13.83 1.55 -1.90
N ALA A 79 -12.61 1.74 -2.43
CA ALA A 79 -11.42 1.07 -1.92
C ALA A 79 -10.60 2.00 -1.02
N SER A 80 -10.13 1.46 0.11
CA SER A 80 -9.18 2.11 1.00
C SER A 80 -7.85 1.38 0.97
N GLY A 81 -6.76 2.12 1.13
CA GLY A 81 -5.40 1.59 1.12
C GLY A 81 -4.59 2.09 2.30
N ALA A 82 -3.73 1.24 2.82
CA ALA A 82 -2.72 1.57 3.82
C ALA A 82 -1.38 1.01 3.37
N ALA A 83 -0.32 1.80 3.42
CA ALA A 83 1.01 1.35 3.03
C ALA A 83 2.11 2.03 3.83
N ALA A 84 3.22 1.32 4.03
CA ALA A 84 4.43 1.83 4.65
C ALA A 84 5.61 1.66 3.68
N PRO A 85 6.52 2.65 3.59
CA PRO A 85 7.70 2.51 2.77
C PRO A 85 8.66 1.44 3.29
N LEU A 86 9.38 0.81 2.37
CA LEU A 86 10.51 -0.05 2.72
C LEU A 86 11.70 0.81 3.14
N VAL A 87 12.11 0.69 4.39
CA VAL A 87 13.29 1.39 4.94
C VAL A 87 14.44 0.42 5.15
N GLY A 88 15.67 0.87 4.91
CA GLY A 88 16.88 0.07 5.17
C GLY A 88 17.20 -1.02 4.14
N VAL A 89 16.50 -1.08 3.01
CA VAL A 89 16.78 -2.01 1.91
C VAL A 89 17.56 -1.29 0.81
N SER A 90 18.86 -1.54 0.73
CA SER A 90 19.73 -0.87 -0.24
C SER A 90 19.34 -1.19 -1.69
N GLY A 91 19.15 -0.16 -2.52
CA GLY A 91 18.85 -0.32 -3.95
C GLY A 91 17.40 -0.70 -4.26
N VAL A 92 16.52 -0.76 -3.25
CA VAL A 92 15.10 -1.02 -3.43
C VAL A 92 14.32 0.19 -2.93
N GLU A 93 13.52 0.76 -3.82
CA GLU A 93 12.55 1.77 -3.46
C GLU A 93 11.15 1.20 -3.64
N GLY A 94 10.39 1.15 -2.55
CA GLY A 94 9.10 0.46 -2.55
C GLY A 94 8.30 0.66 -1.26
N SER A 95 7.15 0.03 -1.20
CA SER A 95 6.25 0.00 -0.05
C SER A 95 5.61 -1.38 0.11
N VAL A 96 5.23 -1.72 1.33
CA VAL A 96 4.31 -2.82 1.64
C VAL A 96 2.99 -2.24 2.12
N GLY A 97 1.86 -2.83 1.73
CA GLY A 97 0.57 -2.32 2.12
C GLY A 97 -0.57 -3.31 1.93
N VAL A 98 -1.78 -2.85 2.25
CA VAL A 98 -3.03 -3.57 2.02
C VAL A 98 -4.04 -2.68 1.30
N VAL A 99 -4.87 -3.29 0.48
CA VAL A 99 -6.07 -2.69 -0.10
C VAL A 99 -7.32 -3.41 0.38
N MET A 100 -8.33 -2.62 0.74
CA MET A 100 -9.55 -3.07 1.40
C MET A 100 -10.77 -2.50 0.69
N LEU A 101 -11.86 -3.26 0.66
CA LEU A 101 -13.17 -2.76 0.28
C LEU A 101 -13.82 -2.15 1.53
N ALA A 102 -13.58 -0.87 1.75
CA ALA A 102 -13.98 -0.17 2.97
C ALA A 102 -14.00 1.34 2.74
N ASP A 103 -14.92 2.02 3.43
CA ASP A 103 -15.05 3.48 3.40
C ASP A 103 -13.92 4.22 4.16
N ALA A 104 -13.16 3.49 4.97
CA ALA A 104 -11.96 3.99 5.64
C ALA A 104 -11.00 2.84 5.97
N VAL A 105 -9.75 3.19 6.27
CA VAL A 105 -8.77 2.24 6.81
C VAL A 105 -9.11 1.97 8.29
N PRO A 106 -9.33 0.70 8.70
CA PRO A 106 -9.57 0.37 10.10
C PRO A 106 -8.37 0.71 10.99
N GLU A 107 -8.61 1.14 12.23
CA GLU A 107 -7.54 1.49 13.20
C GLU A 107 -6.49 0.39 13.31
N ARG A 108 -6.91 -0.88 13.35
CA ARG A 108 -6.03 -2.06 13.43
C ARG A 108 -4.98 -2.18 12.30
N VAL A 109 -5.15 -1.48 11.18
CA VAL A 109 -4.25 -1.51 10.02
C VAL A 109 -3.22 -0.37 10.09
N GLY A 110 -3.59 0.76 10.70
CA GLY A 110 -2.69 1.83 11.13
C GLY A 110 -2.34 1.67 12.62
N PRO A 111 -1.84 2.71 13.30
CA PRO A 111 -1.77 2.73 14.76
C PRO A 111 -3.16 2.71 15.39
#